data_AF-K1TLL0-F1
#
_entry.id   AF-K1TLL0-F1
#
_cell.length_a   1.000
_cell.length_b   1.000
_cell.length_c   1.000
_cell.angle_alpha   90.00
_cell.angle_beta   90.00
_cell.angle_gamma   90.00
#
_symmetry.space_group_name_H-M   'P 1'
#
loop_
_entity.id
_entity.type
_entity.pdbx_description
1 polymer ?
#
loop_
_entity_poly.entity_id
_entity_poly.type
_entity_poly.pdbx_seq_one_letter_code
_entity_poly.pdbx_strand_id
1 'polypeptide(L)'
;MAYTRIHAIKATVDRSIAYICNPDKTDGELFVSSYGCSARTAALEFAFANGKTTGNDGNLAHHLIQSFAPGEVSFEEAHQIGTELADWLLEGKYSYVLATQ
;
A
#
# COMPACT_ATOMS: atom_id res chain seq x y z
N MET A 1 11.38 -14.77 -9.46
CA MET A 1 11.17 -14.83 -8.00
C MET A 1 10.93 -13.42 -7.55
N ALA A 2 9.73 -13.15 -7.03
CA ALA A 2 9.37 -11.80 -6.61
C ALA A 2 10.30 -11.30 -5.50
N TYR A 3 10.74 -10.06 -5.63
CA TYR A 3 11.51 -9.37 -4.62
C TYR A 3 10.56 -8.60 -3.70
N THR A 4 10.60 -8.89 -2.40
CA THR A 4 9.73 -8.21 -1.42
C THR A 4 10.54 -7.43 -0.40
N ARG A 5 10.20 -6.16 -0.18
CA ARG A 5 10.74 -5.31 0.89
C ARG A 5 9.63 -4.66 1.69
N ILE A 6 9.85 -4.49 2.99
CA ILE A 6 9.00 -3.69 3.86
C ILE A 6 9.84 -2.65 4.60
N HIS A 7 9.36 -1.41 4.68
CA HIS A 7 9.97 -0.38 5.51
C HIS A 7 8.91 0.46 6.23
N ALA A 8 9.27 0.97 7.41
CA ALA A 8 8.38 1.85 8.17
C ALA A 8 8.33 3.25 7.57
N ILE A 9 7.16 3.89 7.65
CA ILE A 9 6.95 5.31 7.36
C ILE A 9 6.75 6.03 8.70
N LYS A 10 7.62 6.98 9.02
CA LYS A 10 7.62 7.66 10.33
C LYS A 10 7.08 9.10 10.33
N ALA A 11 6.90 9.72 9.16
CA ALA A 11 6.52 11.13 9.08
C ALA A 11 5.59 11.48 7.91
N THR A 12 5.84 10.95 6.71
CA THR A 12 5.22 11.42 5.46
C THR A 12 4.35 10.36 4.79
N VAL A 13 3.29 9.94 5.48
CA VAL A 13 2.31 8.96 4.96
C VAL A 13 1.55 9.53 3.76
N ASP A 14 1.15 10.80 3.82
CA ASP A 14 0.50 11.54 2.74
C ASP A 14 1.32 11.52 1.44
N ARG A 15 2.62 11.82 1.53
CA ARG A 15 3.53 11.84 0.37
C ARG A 15 3.74 10.44 -0.18
N SER A 16 3.73 9.43 0.68
CA SER A 16 3.91 8.04 0.29
C SER A 16 2.68 7.54 -0.49
N ILE A 17 1.47 7.85 -0.01
CA ILE A 17 0.21 7.52 -0.70
C ILE A 17 0.12 8.26 -2.03
N ALA A 18 0.38 9.58 -2.04
CA ALA A 18 0.38 10.38 -3.26
C ALA A 18 1.40 9.88 -4.30
N TYR A 19 2.54 9.34 -3.83
CA TYR A 19 3.56 8.78 -4.71
C TYR A 19 3.11 7.47 -5.37
N ILE A 20 2.54 6.54 -4.60
CA ILE A 20 2.11 5.24 -5.13
C ILE A 20 0.83 5.35 -5.96
N CYS A 21 -0.06 6.30 -5.66
CA CYS A 21 -1.29 6.56 -6.41
C CYS A 21 -1.09 7.55 -7.57
N ASN A 22 0.16 7.88 -7.95
CA ASN A 22 0.39 8.87 -9.00
C ASN A 22 -0.15 8.35 -10.35
N PRO A 23 -1.14 9.01 -10.99
CA PRO A 23 -1.72 8.58 -12.26
C PRO A 23 -0.70 8.46 -13.39
N ASP A 24 0.36 9.27 -13.38
CA ASP A 24 1.44 9.21 -14.37
C ASP A 24 2.26 7.91 -14.27
N LYS A 25 2.16 7.21 -13.14
CA LYS A 25 2.88 5.97 -12.85
C LYS A 25 1.99 4.74 -12.75
N THR A 26 0.67 4.90 -12.66
CA THR A 26 -0.29 3.80 -12.40
C THR A 26 -1.24 3.54 -13.57
N ASP A 27 -0.79 3.81 -14.81
CA ASP A 27 -1.62 3.70 -16.03
C ASP A 27 -2.99 4.40 -15.86
N GLY A 28 -2.99 5.61 -15.29
CA GLY A 28 -4.22 6.37 -15.03
C GLY A 28 -5.04 5.89 -13.83
N GLU A 29 -4.40 5.39 -12.77
CA GLU A 29 -5.02 4.84 -11.54
C GLU A 29 -5.77 3.51 -11.75
N LEU A 30 -5.62 2.86 -12.91
CA LEU A 30 -6.36 1.63 -13.24
C LEU A 30 -6.09 0.49 -12.26
N PHE A 31 -4.89 0.47 -11.66
CA PHE A 31 -4.44 -0.54 -10.71
C PHE A 31 -4.22 0.02 -9.30
N VAL A 32 -5.18 0.80 -8.79
CA VAL A 32 -5.20 1.26 -7.39
C VAL A 32 -6.36 0.61 -6.64
N SER A 33 -6.03 -0.11 -5.57
CA SER A 33 -6.99 -0.76 -4.67
C SER A 33 -6.78 -0.32 -3.23
N SER A 34 -7.82 -0.32 -2.42
CA SER A 34 -7.72 -0.03 -0.99
C SER A 34 -8.67 -0.86 -0.15
N TYR A 35 -8.28 -1.14 1.08
CA TYR A 35 -9.07 -1.88 2.06
C TYR A 35 -9.13 -1.09 3.38
N GLY A 36 -10.29 -1.06 4.01
CA GLY A 36 -10.49 -0.37 5.30
C GLY A 36 -10.20 1.14 5.27
N CYS A 37 -10.08 1.73 4.08
CA CYS A 37 -9.89 3.15 3.81
C CYS A 37 -10.18 3.44 2.33
N SER A 38 -10.32 4.71 1.96
CA SER A 38 -10.29 5.16 0.57
C SER A 38 -8.89 5.64 0.22
N ALA A 39 -8.34 5.24 -0.94
CA ALA A 39 -7.03 5.70 -1.41
C ALA A 39 -6.88 7.24 -1.37
N ARG A 40 -7.96 7.98 -1.64
CA ARG A 40 -7.98 9.46 -1.60
C ARG A 40 -7.83 10.04 -0.19
N THR A 41 -8.34 9.36 0.84
CA THR A 41 -8.37 9.84 2.23
C THR A 41 -7.51 9.00 3.17
N ALA A 42 -6.79 8.00 2.66
CA ALA A 42 -6.07 7.01 3.45
C ALA A 42 -5.07 7.64 4.44
N ALA A 43 -4.42 8.75 4.08
CA ALA A 43 -3.52 9.45 5.01
C ALA A 43 -4.26 9.94 6.28
N LEU A 44 -5.47 10.48 6.12
CA LEU A 44 -6.30 10.94 7.23
C LEU A 44 -6.85 9.77 8.03
N GLU A 45 -7.30 8.71 7.34
CA GLU A 45 -7.83 7.51 8.00
C GLU A 45 -6.76 6.77 8.80
N PHE A 46 -5.53 6.68 8.28
CA PHE A 46 -4.40 6.09 8.99
C PHE A 46 -4.03 6.92 10.22
N ALA A 47 -3.99 8.25 10.09
CA ALA A 47 -3.74 9.14 11.22
C ALA A 47 -4.82 8.99 12.30
N PHE A 48 -6.09 8.90 11.90
CA PHE A 48 -7.20 8.70 12.83
C PHE A 48 -7.16 7.35 13.54
N ALA A 49 -6.83 6.27 12.82
CA ALA A 49 -6.64 4.94 13.39
C ALA A 49 -5.46 4.92 14.38
N ASN A 50 -4.33 5.52 14.01
CA ASN A 50 -3.15 5.61 14.88
C ASN A 50 -3.41 6.43 16.15
N GLY A 51 -4.22 7.48 16.08
CA GLY A 51 -4.61 8.29 17.25
C GLY A 51 -5.44 7.52 18.29
N LYS A 52 -6.02 6.37 17.93
CA LYS A 52 -6.77 5.49 18.84
C LYS A 52 -5.91 4.41 19.49
N THR A 53 -4.67 4.25 19.05
CA THR A 53 -3.75 3.20 19.51
C THR A 53 -2.66 3.79 20.40
N THR A 54 -2.38 3.15 21.52
CA THR A 54 -1.23 3.48 22.38
C THR A 54 -0.04 2.58 22.05
N GLY A 55 1.18 3.12 22.08
CA GLY A 55 2.41 2.33 21.88
C GLY A 55 2.90 2.19 20.43
N ASN A 56 2.56 3.13 19.55
CA ASN A 56 3.18 3.18 18.24
C ASN A 56 4.60 3.75 18.38
N ASP A 57 5.65 2.99 18.03
CA ASP A 57 7.08 3.35 18.11
C ASP A 57 7.50 4.49 17.14
N GLY A 58 6.59 5.41 16.84
CA GLY A 58 6.69 6.44 15.82
C GLY A 58 6.44 5.94 14.40
N ASN A 59 5.95 4.71 14.21
CA ASN A 59 5.69 4.12 12.90
C ASN A 59 4.26 4.41 12.43
N LEU A 60 4.07 5.41 11.58
CA LEU A 60 2.75 5.82 11.12
C LEU A 60 2.11 4.85 10.11
N ALA A 61 2.94 4.15 9.32
CA ALA A 61 2.49 3.11 8.39
C ALA A 61 3.68 2.22 7.99
N HIS A 62 3.40 1.15 7.25
CA HIS A 62 4.42 0.33 6.59
C HIS A 62 4.23 0.40 5.07
N HIS A 63 5.33 0.57 4.34
CA HIS A 63 5.37 0.48 2.89
C HIS A 63 5.92 -0.89 2.51
N LEU A 64 5.09 -1.71 1.87
CA LEU A 64 5.47 -3.00 1.31
C LEU A 64 5.63 -2.84 -0.21
N ILE A 65 6.77 -3.30 -0.74
CA ILE A 65 7.11 -3.29 -2.16
C ILE A 65 7.28 -4.74 -2.59
N GLN A 66 6.54 -5.15 -3.62
CA GLN A 66 6.71 -6.42 -4.31
C GLN A 66 7.08 -6.12 -5.76
N SER A 67 8.17 -6.70 -6.26
CA SER A 67 8.66 -6.46 -7.61
C SER A 67 8.91 -7.77 -8.34
N PHE A 68 8.56 -7.79 -9.63
CA PHE A 68 8.74 -8.92 -10.52
C PHE A 68 9.75 -8.57 -11.62
N ALA A 69 10.40 -9.56 -12.22
CA ALA A 69 11.27 -9.31 -13.37
C ALA A 69 10.43 -8.83 -14.57
N PRO A 70 10.99 -8.02 -15.49
CA PRO A 70 10.28 -7.60 -16.69
C PRO A 70 9.76 -8.79 -17.49
N GLY A 71 8.46 -8.83 -17.75
CA GLY A 71 7.80 -9.93 -18.47
C GLY A 71 7.55 -11.20 -17.64
N GLU A 72 7.82 -11.20 -16.32
CA GLU A 72 7.51 -12.34 -15.45
C GLU A 72 6.00 -12.45 -15.17
N VAL A 73 5.31 -11.33 -15.04
CA VAL A 73 3.85 -11.24 -14.82
C VAL A 73 3.27 -10.03 -15.54
N SER A 74 1.98 -10.08 -15.88
CA SER A 74 1.21 -8.91 -16.33
C SER A 74 0.87 -7.96 -15.18
N PHE A 75 0.43 -6.73 -15.50
CA PHE A 75 -0.02 -5.76 -14.49
C PHE A 75 -1.22 -6.27 -13.67
N GLU A 76 -2.18 -6.93 -14.32
CA GLU A 76 -3.32 -7.57 -13.65
C GLU A 76 -2.87 -8.67 -12.68
N GLU A 77 -1.99 -9.57 -13.13
CA GLU A 77 -1.44 -10.63 -12.28
C GLU A 77 -0.64 -10.06 -11.11
N ALA A 78 0.20 -9.04 -11.34
CA ALA A 78 0.93 -8.38 -10.28
C ALA A 78 -0.01 -7.73 -9.25
N HIS A 79 -1.08 -7.10 -9.71
CA HIS A 79 -2.09 -6.49 -8.82
C HIS A 79 -2.85 -7.54 -8.01
N GLN A 80 -3.23 -8.65 -8.65
CA GLN A 80 -3.90 -9.75 -7.97
C GLN A 80 -2.99 -10.38 -6.91
N ILE A 81 -1.74 -10.71 -7.26
CA ILE A 81 -0.76 -11.27 -6.32
C ILE A 81 -0.53 -10.33 -5.15
N GLY A 82 -0.41 -9.02 -5.41
CA GLY A 82 -0.26 -8.02 -4.37
C GLY A 82 -1.48 -7.94 -3.43
N THR A 83 -2.68 -8.07 -3.99
CA THR A 83 -3.93 -8.08 -3.21
C THR A 83 -4.02 -9.32 -2.33
N GLU A 84 -3.75 -10.50 -2.87
CA GLU A 84 -3.70 -11.76 -2.13
C GLU A 84 -2.65 -11.71 -1.01
N LEU A 85 -1.48 -11.14 -1.28
CA LEU A 85 -0.44 -10.93 -0.28
C LEU A 85 -0.90 -10.00 0.85
N ALA A 86 -1.56 -8.88 0.51
CA ALA A 86 -2.07 -7.93 1.50
C ALA A 86 -3.15 -8.56 2.38
N ASP A 87 -4.10 -9.27 1.80
CA ASP A 87 -5.17 -9.94 2.55
C ASP A 87 -4.63 -11.04 3.46
N TRP A 88 -3.66 -11.83 2.97
CA TRP A 88 -2.99 -12.86 3.78
C TRP A 88 -2.18 -12.27 4.93
N LEU A 89 -1.43 -11.20 4.68
CA LEU A 89 -0.55 -10.59 5.68
C LEU A 89 -1.32 -9.80 6.75
N LEU A 90 -2.37 -9.10 6.33
CA LEU A 90 -3.10 -8.16 7.19
C LEU A 90 -4.34 -8.81 7.82
N GLU A 91 -4.80 -9.95 7.30
CA GLU A 91 -5.94 -10.73 7.81
C GLU A 91 -7.21 -9.88 8.00
N GLY A 92 -7.39 -8.83 7.18
CA GLY A 92 -8.48 -7.86 7.31
C GLY A 92 -8.44 -6.98 8.57
N LYS A 93 -7.36 -7.02 9.36
CA LYS A 93 -7.21 -6.27 10.63
C LYS A 93 -6.67 -4.86 10.43
N TYR A 94 -6.03 -4.58 9.29
CA TYR A 94 -5.36 -3.32 9.01
C TYR A 94 -5.80 -2.75 7.66
N SER A 95 -5.99 -1.44 7.62
CA SER A 95 -6.27 -0.71 6.38
C SER A 95 -5.02 -0.63 5.50
N TYR A 96 -5.20 -0.72 4.18
CA TYR A 96 -4.10 -0.60 3.22
C TYR A 96 -4.52 0.10 1.92
N VAL A 97 -3.53 0.64 1.22
CA VAL A 97 -3.63 1.11 -0.16
C VAL A 97 -2.57 0.38 -0.97
N LEU A 98 -2.99 -0.18 -2.11
CA LEU A 98 -2.15 -0.94 -3.02
C LEU A 98 -2.19 -0.28 -4.40
N ALA A 99 -1.02 -0.15 -5.02
CA ALA A 99 -0.91 0.36 -6.37
C ALA A 99 0.11 -0.46 -7.16
N THR A 100 -0.23 -0.81 -8.40
CA THR A 100 0.69 -1.49 -9.34
C THR A 100 1.21 -0.47 -10.35
N GLN A 101 2.52 -0.53 -10.62
CA GLN A 101 3.29 0.37 -11.49
C GLN A 101 4.23 -0.43 -12.37
#